data_AF-A0A967VJZ5-F1
#
_entry.id   AF-A0A967VJZ5-F1
#
_cell.length_a   1.000
_cell.length_b   1.000
_cell.length_c   1.000
_cell.angle_alpha   90.00
_cell.angle_beta   90.00
_cell.angle_gamma   90.00
#
_symmetry.space_group_name_H-M   'P 1'
#
loop_
_entity.id
_entity.type
_entity.pdbx_description
1 polymer ?
#
loop_
_entity_poly.entity_id
_entity_poly.type
_entity_poly.pdbx_seq_one_letter_code
_entity_poly.pdbx_strand_id
1 'polypeptide(L)' 'GTFVGVSRFLKAKRPAIRCVAVEPEGAEVLAGKPLAKPDHLLQGTGYGRVPPQWELGLADGFIAVSDEEAVRYRQLLAER' A
#
# COMPACT_ATOMS: atom_id res chain seq x y z
N GLY A 1 11.66 1.23 -4.73
CA GLY A 1 10.25 0.95 -5.12
C GLY A 1 9.47 2.24 -5.20
N THR A 2 8.31 2.23 -5.87
CA THR A 2 7.50 3.42 -6.16
C THR A 2 7.18 4.25 -4.92
N PHE A 3 6.61 3.63 -3.88
CA PHE A 3 6.23 4.33 -2.65
C PHE A 3 7.41 5.07 -2.01
N VAL A 4 8.54 4.40 -1.79
CA VAL A 4 9.72 4.97 -1.12
C VAL A 4 10.32 6.13 -1.91
N GLY A 5 10.50 5.95 -3.23
CA GLY A 5 11.07 7.00 -4.08
C GLY A 5 10.19 8.25 -4.15
N VAL A 6 8.88 8.05 -4.37
CA VAL A 6 7.91 9.14 -4.44
C VAL A 6 7.78 9.84 -3.09
N SER A 7 7.64 9.09 -1.99
CA SER A 7 7.44 9.67 -0.65
C SER A 7 8.65 10.48 -0.18
N ARG A 8 9.88 9.97 -0.40
CA ARG A 8 11.12 10.73 -0.13
C ARG A 8 11.14 12.05 -0.88
N PHE A 9 10.90 12.02 -2.19
CA PHE A 9 10.94 13.22 -3.02
C PHE A 9 9.87 14.24 -2.59
N LEU A 10 8.62 13.79 -2.45
CA LEU A 10 7.50 14.65 -2.08
C LEU A 10 7.71 15.28 -0.70
N LYS A 11 8.15 14.50 0.30
CA LYS A 11 8.41 15.02 1.66
C LYS A 11 9.60 15.98 1.70
N ALA A 12 10.64 15.75 0.88
CA ALA A 12 11.75 16.70 0.74
C ALA A 12 11.29 18.04 0.13
N LYS A 13 10.28 18.03 -0.75
CA LYS A 13 9.72 19.26 -1.34
C LYS A 13 8.70 19.95 -0.44
N ARG A 14 7.85 19.18 0.25
CA ARG A 14 6.82 19.68 1.17
C ARG A 14 6.56 18.64 2.26
N PRO A 15 7.13 18.81 3.47
CA PRO A 15 7.00 17.83 4.55
C PRO A 15 5.56 17.53 4.98
N ALA A 16 4.64 18.48 4.77
CA ALA A 16 3.22 18.32 5.09
C ALA A 16 2.46 17.35 4.16
N ILE A 17 3.08 16.86 3.08
CA ILE A 17 2.45 15.84 2.23
C ILE A 17 2.34 14.53 3.00
N ARG A 18 1.11 14.00 3.04
CA ARG A 18 0.83 12.68 3.59
C ARG A 18 1.03 11.59 2.54
N CYS A 19 1.83 10.59 2.87
CA CYS A 19 2.09 9.40 2.08
C CYS A 19 1.53 8.19 2.83
N VAL A 20 0.57 7.49 2.22
CA VAL A 20 -0.14 6.37 2.85
C VAL A 20 0.15 5.10 2.08
N ALA A 21 0.64 4.06 2.76
CA ALA A 21 0.90 2.76 2.15
C ALA A 21 -0.40 1.97 2.06
N VAL A 22 -0.60 1.27 0.95
CA VAL A 22 -1.81 0.47 0.70
C VAL A 22 -1.42 -1.00 0.62
N GLU A 23 -2.12 -1.85 1.35
CA GLU A 23 -1.88 -3.29 1.43
C GLU A 23 -3.20 -4.05 1.25
N PRO A 24 -3.18 -5.32 0.79
CA PRO A 24 -4.36 -6.17 0.82
C PRO A 24 -4.79 -6.44 2.25
N GLU A 25 -6.10 -6.48 2.48
CA GLU A 25 -6.66 -6.88 3.76
C GLU A 25 -6.20 -8.31 4.14
N GLY A 26 -5.66 -8.45 5.36
CA GLY A 26 -5.08 -9.69 5.87
C GLY A 26 -3.61 -9.92 5.49
N ALA A 27 -2.98 -9.02 4.73
CA ALA A 27 -1.56 -9.05 4.38
C ALA A 27 -0.82 -7.74 4.72
N GLU A 28 -1.26 -7.02 5.77
CA GLU A 28 -0.75 -5.69 6.13
C GLU A 28 0.56 -5.70 6.92
N VAL A 29 1.59 -6.31 6.34
CA VAL A 29 2.91 -6.48 6.96
C VAL A 29 3.66 -5.16 7.13
N LEU A 30 3.44 -4.16 6.27
CA LEU A 30 4.03 -2.83 6.42
C LEU A 30 3.38 -2.07 7.57
N ALA A 31 2.09 -2.30 7.82
CA ALA A 31 1.39 -1.83 9.02
C ALA A 31 1.76 -2.59 10.30
N GLY A 32 2.65 -3.59 10.22
CA GLY A 32 3.09 -4.40 11.35
C GLY A 32 2.09 -5.46 11.81
N LYS A 33 1.06 -5.76 11.00
CA LYS A 33 0.11 -6.84 11.29
C LYS A 33 0.70 -8.19 10.84
N PRO A 34 0.33 -9.29 11.53
CA PRO A 34 0.69 -10.63 11.06
C PRO A 34 0.00 -10.92 9.72
N LEU A 35 0.68 -11.67 8.86
CA LEU A 35 0.09 -12.20 7.64
C LEU A 35 -0.99 -13.23 8.01
N ALA A 36 -2.25 -12.89 7.75
CA ALA A 36 -3.42 -13.74 8.02
C ALA A 36 -4.01 -14.34 6.74
N LYS A 37 -3.93 -13.62 5.61
CA LYS A 37 -4.47 -14.01 4.31
C LYS A 37 -3.39 -13.80 3.23
N PRO A 38 -2.60 -14.83 2.88
CA PRO A 38 -1.57 -14.72 1.84
C PRO A 38 -2.17 -14.65 0.42
N ASP A 39 -3.34 -15.25 0.20
CA ASP A 39 -4.01 -15.28 -1.10
C ASP A 39 -4.94 -14.07 -1.25
N HIS A 40 -4.74 -13.25 -2.28
CA HIS A 40 -5.62 -12.12 -2.62
C HIS A 40 -5.61 -11.88 -4.14
N LEU A 41 -6.61 -11.18 -4.65
CA LEU A 41 -6.77 -10.88 -6.08
C LEU A 41 -5.82 -9.76 -6.56
N LEU A 42 -5.36 -8.90 -5.65
CA LEU A 42 -4.53 -7.75 -6.00
C LEU A 42 -3.14 -8.21 -6.49
N GLN A 43 -2.84 -8.13 -7.78
CA GLN A 43 -1.53 -8.51 -8.33
C GLN A 43 -0.55 -7.32 -8.38
N GLY A 44 0.76 -7.58 -8.29
CA GLY A 44 1.80 -6.59 -8.61
C GLY A 44 2.66 -6.06 -7.45
N THR A 45 2.46 -6.52 -6.21
CA THR A 45 3.38 -6.21 -5.11
C THR A 45 3.96 -7.47 -4.46
N GLY A 46 5.10 -7.33 -3.77
CA GLY A 46 5.63 -8.39 -2.92
C GLY A 46 4.87 -8.39 -1.60
N TYR A 47 3.67 -8.98 -1.59
CA TYR A 47 2.78 -9.02 -0.43
C TYR A 47 3.29 -10.01 0.64
N GLY A 48 2.90 -9.79 1.91
CA GLY A 48 3.25 -10.70 3.00
C GLY A 48 4.72 -10.66 3.47
N ARG A 49 5.52 -9.73 2.94
CA ARG A 49 6.89 -9.45 3.42
C ARG A 49 7.20 -7.95 3.36
N VAL A 50 7.94 -7.46 4.35
CA VAL A 50 8.55 -6.12 4.30
C VAL A 50 9.73 -6.14 3.31
N PRO A 51 9.72 -5.33 2.23
CA PRO A 51 10.82 -5.29 1.29
C PRO A 51 12.06 -4.59 1.88
N PRO A 52 13.28 -4.92 1.44
CA PRO A 52 14.51 -4.41 2.05
C PRO A 52 14.68 -2.89 1.91
N GLN A 53 14.07 -2.30 0.89
CA GLN A 53 14.06 -0.84 0.68
C GLN A 53 12.97 -0.10 1.47
N TRP A 54 12.15 -0.78 2.30
CA TRP A 54 11.10 -0.12 3.07
C TRP A 54 11.69 0.80 4.15
N GLU A 55 11.06 1.97 4.33
CA GLU A 55 11.42 2.93 5.36
C GLU A 55 10.17 3.36 6.12
N LEU A 56 10.06 2.88 7.36
CA LEU A 56 8.88 3.08 8.20
C LEU A 56 8.52 4.57 8.37
N GLY A 57 9.52 5.45 8.47
CA GLY A 57 9.32 6.90 8.67
C GLY A 57 8.77 7.65 7.46
N LEU A 58 8.62 7.01 6.29
CA LEU A 58 8.05 7.65 5.11
C LEU A 58 6.52 7.55 5.04
N ALA A 59 5.91 6.61 5.76
CA ALA A 59 4.47 6.44 5.76
C ALA A 59 3.82 7.19 6.93
N ASP A 60 2.82 8.02 6.62
CA ASP A 60 1.98 8.71 7.62
C ASP A 60 0.75 7.87 7.99
N GLY A 61 0.54 6.73 7.32
CA GLY A 61 -0.55 5.81 7.60
C GLY A 61 -0.56 4.62 6.65
N PHE A 62 -1.48 3.70 6.93
CA PHE A 62 -1.70 2.47 6.19
C PHE A 62 -3.19 2.31 5.90
N ILE A 63 -3.52 1.81 4.70
CA ILE A 63 -4.88 1.46 4.30
C ILE A 63 -4.88 0.00 3.85
N ALA A 64 -5.76 -0.80 4.42
CA ALA A 64 -6.08 -2.14 3.93
C ALA A 64 -7.18 -2.03 2.87
N VAL A 65 -7.08 -2.82 1.79
CA VAL A 65 -8.08 -2.90 0.73
C VAL A 65 -8.48 -4.35 0.53
N SER A 66 -9.80 -4.61 0.56
CA SER A 66 -10.34 -5.94 0.32
C SER A 66 -10.36 -6.29 -1.19
N ASP A 67 -10.49 -7.58 -1.49
CA ASP A 67 -10.64 -8.04 -2.89
C ASP A 67 -11.93 -7.49 -3.53
N GLU A 68 -13.01 -7.45 -2.76
CA GLU A 68 -14.30 -6.90 -3.16
C GLU A 68 -14.20 -5.40 -3.47
N GLU A 69 -13.51 -4.63 -2.63
CA GLU A 69 -13.25 -3.21 -2.87
C GLU A 69 -12.43 -3.02 -4.14
N ALA A 70 -11.35 -3.78 -4.30
CA ALA A 70 -10.50 -3.70 -5.49
C ALA A 70 -11.29 -3.99 -6.78
N VAL A 71 -12.14 -5.03 -6.78
CA VAL A 71 -13.00 -5.36 -7.94
C VAL A 71 -14.04 -4.26 -8.20
N ARG A 72 -14.69 -3.75 -7.15
CA ARG A 72 -15.69 -2.68 -7.26
C ARG A 72 -15.09 -1.41 -7.86
N TYR A 73 -13.98 -0.94 -7.32
CA TYR A 73 -13.34 0.29 -7.83
C TYR A 73 -12.75 0.10 -9.23
N ARG A 74 -12.27 -1.09 -9.58
CA ARG A 74 -11.87 -1.41 -10.95
C ARG A 74 -13.04 -1.24 -11.93
N GLN A 75 -14.24 -1.71 -11.59
CA GLN A 75 -15.43 -1.56 -12.44
C GLN A 75 -15.86 -0.09 -12.54
N LEU A 76 -15.94 0.62 -11.41
CA LEU A 76 -16.29 2.05 -11.39
C LEU A 76 -15.35 2.92 -12.24
N LEU A 77 -14.05 2.61 -12.26
CA LEU A 77 -13.08 3.32 -13.09
C LEU A 77 -13.22 3.02 -14.60
N ALA A 78 -13.80 1.87 -14.94
CA ALA A 78 -14.02 1.45 -16.32
C ALA A 78 -15.35 1.96 -16.90
N GLU A 79 -16.32 2.28 -16.04
CA GLU A 79 -17.57 2.93 -16.41
C GLU A 79 -17.27 4.40 -16.81
N ARG A 80 -17.50 4.71 -18.09
CA ARG A 80 -17.34 6.05 -18.69
C ARG A 80 -18.68 6.57 -19.17
#